data_AF-A0A2G2ZET8-F1
#
_entry.id   AF-A0A2G2ZET8-F1
#
_cell.length_a   1.000
_cell.length_b   1.000
_cell.length_c   1.000
_cell.angle_alpha   90.00
_cell.angle_beta   90.00
_cell.angle_gamma   90.00
#
_symmetry.space_group_name_H-M   'P 1'
#
loop_
_entity.id
_entity.type
_entity.pdbx_description
1 polymer ?
#
loop_
_entity_poly.entity_id
_entity_poly.type
_entity_poly.pdbx_seq_one_letter_code
_entity_poly.pdbx_strand_id
1 'polypeptide(L)'
;MNDSLHEQCEGLPQQQNPHEKTVSHKPFSLQPYLQEAAKLVQPSFGGEGFFAIPNVKWEDVGGLHSLRHDFDHYIVRRIKNPKDYMGFGVDLETGFLLYGPPGCGKTLIAKAVSNEAGANFTHIKFLQIFTLLILPFLMFCTNEA
;
A
#
# COMPACT_ATOMS: atom_id res chain seq x y z
N MET A 1 -22.12 -13.01 -48.62
CA MET A 1 -21.20 -12.79 -47.49
C MET A 1 -21.37 -11.35 -47.02
N ASN A 2 -22.57 -10.99 -46.58
CA ASN A 2 -23.04 -10.97 -45.18
C ASN A 2 -22.35 -9.83 -44.41
N ASP A 3 -22.99 -8.89 -43.72
CA ASP A 3 -24.38 -8.43 -43.59
C ASP A 3 -24.32 -7.03 -42.94
N SER A 4 -25.39 -6.26 -43.14
CA SER A 4 -25.69 -4.94 -42.55
C SER A 4 -25.43 -4.82 -41.04
N LEU A 5 -25.10 -3.60 -40.58
CA LEU A 5 -26.05 -2.73 -39.86
C LEU A 5 -25.33 -1.49 -39.32
N HIS A 6 -25.66 -0.37 -39.97
CA HIS A 6 -25.68 0.96 -39.39
C HIS A 6 -26.86 0.98 -38.41
N GLU A 7 -26.65 1.26 -37.13
CA GLU A 7 -27.77 1.62 -36.24
C GLU A 7 -27.35 2.77 -35.31
N GLN A 8 -28.09 3.86 -35.46
CA GLN A 8 -28.07 5.06 -34.64
C GLN A 8 -28.67 4.76 -33.27
N CYS A 9 -28.16 5.40 -32.22
CA CYS A 9 -28.94 5.69 -31.01
C CYS A 9 -28.55 7.07 -30.46
N GLU A 10 -29.20 8.11 -30.97
CA GLU A 10 -29.51 9.31 -30.19
C GLU A 10 -30.69 8.99 -29.24
N GLY A 11 -30.71 9.55 -28.02
CA GLY A 11 -31.95 9.80 -27.28
C GLY A 11 -32.20 8.99 -25.99
N LEU A 12 -32.20 9.73 -24.87
CA LEU A 12 -32.67 9.49 -23.49
C LEU A 12 -33.99 8.68 -23.34
N PRO A 13 -34.23 7.98 -22.20
CA PRO A 13 -34.80 8.66 -21.03
C PRO A 13 -34.19 8.28 -19.66
N GLN A 14 -34.12 9.29 -18.82
CA GLN A 14 -34.04 9.16 -17.36
C GLN A 14 -35.22 8.32 -16.88
N GLN A 15 -34.95 7.17 -16.26
CA GLN A 15 -35.91 6.54 -15.36
C GLN A 15 -35.34 6.54 -13.95
N GLN A 16 -35.76 7.58 -13.22
CA GLN A 16 -35.76 7.69 -11.78
C GLN A 16 -36.41 6.44 -11.18
N ASN A 17 -35.68 5.71 -10.32
CA ASN A 17 -36.27 4.68 -9.48
C ASN A 17 -36.44 5.23 -8.04
N PRO A 18 -37.60 5.01 -7.38
CA PRO A 18 -38.20 5.92 -6.42
C PRO A 18 -37.92 5.49 -4.96
N HIS A 19 -36.65 5.42 -4.58
CA HIS A 19 -36.26 5.37 -3.17
C HIS A 19 -35.13 6.35 -2.87
N GLU A 20 -35.34 7.59 -3.28
CA GLU A 20 -34.73 8.74 -2.62
C GLU A 20 -35.29 8.84 -1.20
N LYS A 21 -34.60 8.24 -0.23
CA LYS A 21 -34.52 8.87 1.08
C LYS A 21 -33.26 9.71 1.06
N THR A 22 -33.46 11.00 0.84
CA THR A 22 -32.51 12.06 1.16
C THR A 22 -32.14 11.91 2.63
N VAL A 23 -31.17 11.07 2.96
CA VAL A 23 -30.55 11.13 4.27
C VAL A 23 -29.62 12.33 4.20
N SER A 24 -30.12 13.43 4.75
CA SER A 24 -29.31 14.56 5.16
C SER A 24 -28.29 14.06 6.18
N HIS A 25 -27.23 13.44 5.69
CA HIS A 25 -26.04 13.18 6.47
C HIS A 25 -25.34 14.53 6.57
N LYS A 26 -25.69 15.30 7.62
CA LYS A 26 -24.75 16.30 8.15
C LYS A 26 -23.37 15.64 8.17
N PRO A 27 -22.29 16.32 7.72
CA PRO A 27 -20.96 15.72 7.74
C PRO A 27 -20.68 15.29 9.18
N PHE A 28 -20.77 13.98 9.42
CA PHE A 28 -20.46 13.40 10.72
C PHE A 28 -18.94 13.55 10.83
N SER A 29 -18.51 14.63 11.50
CA SER A 29 -17.09 14.91 11.65
C SER A 29 -16.50 13.78 12.50
N LEU A 30 -15.87 12.80 11.86
CA LEU A 30 -15.11 11.71 12.51
C LEU A 30 -13.82 12.21 13.16
N GLN A 31 -13.41 13.45 12.85
CA GLN A 31 -12.19 14.07 13.36
C GLN A 31 -12.05 14.06 14.89
N PRO A 32 -13.10 14.37 15.69
CA PRO A 32 -13.02 14.35 17.15
C PRO A 32 -12.81 12.93 17.70
N TYR A 33 -13.50 11.94 17.11
CA TYR A 33 -13.42 10.54 17.53
C TYR A 33 -12.06 9.92 17.20
N LEU A 34 -11.48 10.25 16.04
CA LEU A 34 -10.14 9.79 15.66
C LEU A 34 -9.05 10.36 16.60
N GLN A 35 -9.16 11.62 17.01
CA GLN A 35 -8.23 12.23 17.98
C GLN A 35 -8.36 11.64 19.38
N GLU A 36 -9.54 11.19 19.77
CA GLU A 36 -9.79 10.51 21.03
C GLU A 36 -9.24 9.08 21.02
N ALA A 37 -9.50 8.32 19.95
CA ALA A 37 -9.00 6.96 19.75
C ALA A 37 -7.46 6.92 19.65
N ALA A 38 -6.84 7.88 18.98
CA ALA A 38 -5.37 7.98 18.85
C ALA A 38 -4.66 8.19 20.20
N LYS A 39 -5.34 8.70 21.23
CA LYS A 39 -4.78 8.85 22.58
C LYS A 39 -4.85 7.55 23.40
N LEU A 40 -5.83 6.70 23.10
CA LEU A 40 -6.06 5.44 23.81
C LEU A 40 -5.27 4.28 23.18
N VAL A 41 -5.03 4.35 21.87
CA VAL A 41 -4.30 3.33 21.12
C VAL A 41 -2.83 3.72 21.05
N GLN A 42 -2.02 3.15 21.94
CA GLN A 42 -0.59 3.10 21.69
C GLN A 42 -0.34 2.06 20.60
N PRO A 43 0.25 2.42 19.45
CA PRO A 43 0.67 1.43 18.49
C PRO A 43 1.69 0.51 19.17
N SER A 44 1.36 -0.77 19.29
CA SER A 44 2.28 -1.81 19.81
C SER A 44 3.56 -1.94 18.97
N PHE A 45 3.54 -1.36 17.77
CA PHE A 45 4.67 -1.21 16.85
C PHE A 45 5.11 0.27 16.75
N GLY A 46 5.21 0.97 17.88
CA GLY A 46 5.57 2.39 17.96
C GLY A 46 6.97 2.68 18.52
N GLY A 47 7.63 1.67 19.08
CA GLY A 47 8.96 1.77 19.63
C GLY A 47 9.91 0.86 18.88
N GLU A 48 11.10 1.37 18.56
CA GLU A 48 12.30 0.59 18.24
C GLU A 48 12.39 0.05 16.78
N GLY A 49 12.39 0.96 15.79
CA GLY A 49 12.73 0.56 14.42
C GLY A 49 12.45 1.59 13.32
N PHE A 50 12.76 2.87 13.57
CA PHE A 50 12.75 4.00 12.63
C PHE A 50 11.89 3.83 11.36
N PHE A 51 10.62 4.23 11.46
CA PHE A 51 9.82 4.64 10.30
C PHE A 51 10.38 5.93 9.70
N ALA A 52 11.58 5.87 9.12
CA ALA A 52 12.25 7.01 8.51
C ALA A 52 12.39 6.77 7.00
N ILE A 53 12.29 7.86 6.24
CA ILE A 53 12.65 7.85 4.83
C ILE A 53 14.19 7.79 4.77
N PRO A 54 14.78 6.76 4.16
CA PRO A 54 16.24 6.61 4.12
C PRO A 54 16.86 7.67 3.20
N ASN A 55 18.03 8.21 3.56
CA ASN A 55 18.77 9.18 2.72
C ASN A 55 19.63 8.51 1.63
N VAL A 56 19.22 7.34 1.13
CA VAL A 56 19.93 6.64 0.04
C VAL A 56 19.26 7.01 -1.27
N LYS A 57 20.03 7.43 -2.27
CA LYS A 57 19.47 7.80 -3.57
C LYS A 57 19.74 6.70 -4.61
N TRP A 58 19.08 6.81 -5.76
CA TRP A 58 19.30 5.86 -6.84
C TRP A 58 20.71 5.96 -7.44
N GLU A 59 21.37 7.11 -7.32
CA GLU A 59 22.75 7.29 -7.77
C GLU A 59 23.74 6.40 -6.98
N ASP A 60 23.38 5.98 -5.77
CA ASP A 60 24.17 5.07 -4.94
C ASP A 60 24.02 3.59 -5.39
N VAL A 61 23.07 3.29 -6.28
CA VAL A 61 22.80 1.95 -6.83
C VAL A 61 23.45 1.81 -8.20
N GLY A 62 24.50 1.01 -8.31
CA GLY A 62 25.20 0.77 -9.58
C GLY A 62 24.49 -0.22 -10.51
N GLY A 63 24.43 0.09 -11.82
CA GLY A 63 24.32 -0.90 -12.90
C GLY A 63 22.97 -1.59 -13.13
N LEU A 64 21.87 -1.15 -12.50
CA LEU A 64 20.55 -1.79 -12.59
C LEU A 64 19.45 -0.86 -13.14
N HIS A 65 19.67 -0.28 -14.33
CA HIS A 65 18.75 0.70 -14.92
C HIS A 65 17.41 0.10 -15.38
N SER A 66 17.40 -1.15 -15.85
CA SER A 66 16.14 -1.84 -16.20
C SER A 66 15.28 -2.05 -14.96
N LEU A 67 15.88 -2.57 -13.89
CA LEU A 67 15.18 -2.80 -12.62
C LEU A 67 14.67 -1.49 -11.98
N ARG A 68 15.39 -0.37 -12.18
CA ARG A 68 14.89 0.97 -11.80
C ARG A 68 13.53 1.25 -12.40
N HIS A 69 13.42 1.06 -13.71
CA HIS A 69 12.21 1.38 -14.46
C HIS A 69 11.03 0.54 -13.97
N ASP A 70 11.27 -0.74 -13.70
CA ASP A 70 10.25 -1.63 -13.14
C ASP A 70 9.79 -1.13 -11.76
N PHE A 71 10.72 -0.81 -10.86
CA PHE A 71 10.38 -0.29 -9.54
C PHE A 71 9.64 1.05 -9.60
N ASP A 72 10.02 1.96 -10.49
CA ASP A 72 9.32 3.24 -10.68
C ASP A 72 7.87 3.00 -11.12
N HIS A 73 7.67 2.12 -12.10
CA HIS A 73 6.36 1.82 -12.65
C HIS A 73 5.44 1.12 -11.63
N TYR A 74 5.96 0.09 -10.96
CA TYR A 74 5.16 -0.76 -10.08
C TYR A 74 5.00 -0.21 -8.66
N ILE A 75 5.96 0.57 -8.13
CA ILE A 75 5.91 1.08 -6.75
C ILE A 75 5.71 2.59 -6.72
N VAL A 76 6.68 3.34 -7.28
CA VAL A 76 6.72 4.80 -7.12
C VAL A 76 5.49 5.46 -7.72
N ARG A 77 5.11 5.08 -8.95
CA ARG A 77 3.97 5.66 -9.65
C ARG A 77 2.64 5.30 -9.01
N ARG A 78 2.52 4.08 -8.48
CA ARG A 78 1.32 3.61 -7.76
C ARG A 78 1.10 4.38 -6.46
N ILE A 79 2.17 4.66 -5.72
CA ILE A 79 2.12 5.47 -4.49
C ILE A 79 1.82 6.95 -4.80
N LYS A 80 2.43 7.52 -5.85
CA LYS A 80 2.25 8.94 -6.21
C LYS A 80 0.89 9.25 -6.85
N ASN A 81 0.34 8.35 -7.66
CA ASN A 81 -0.90 8.58 -8.43
C ASN A 81 -1.94 7.47 -8.20
N PRO A 82 -2.44 7.27 -6.96
CA PRO A 82 -3.37 6.17 -6.67
C PRO A 82 -4.70 6.28 -7.44
N LYS A 83 -5.13 7.51 -7.77
CA LYS A 83 -6.40 7.77 -8.48
C LYS A 83 -6.45 7.15 -9.88
N ASP A 84 -5.31 7.15 -10.58
CA ASP A 84 -5.20 6.59 -11.93
C ASP A 84 -5.42 5.07 -11.92
N TYR A 85 -5.20 4.42 -10.78
CA TYR A 85 -5.22 2.98 -10.63
C TYR A 85 -6.48 2.44 -9.94
N MET A 86 -7.25 3.30 -9.26
CA MET A 86 -8.54 2.93 -8.64
C MET A 86 -9.59 2.50 -9.67
N GLY A 87 -9.55 3.04 -10.90
CA GLY A 87 -10.51 2.71 -11.96
C GLY A 87 -10.28 1.37 -12.65
N PHE A 88 -9.11 0.76 -12.47
CA PHE A 88 -8.75 -0.49 -13.16
C PHE A 88 -9.16 -1.76 -12.41
N GLY A 89 -9.73 -1.66 -11.20
CA GLY A 89 -10.18 -2.83 -10.42
C GLY A 89 -9.06 -3.81 -10.03
N VAL A 90 -7.79 -3.41 -10.19
CA VAL A 90 -6.63 -4.21 -9.83
C VAL A 90 -6.16 -3.76 -8.46
N ASP A 91 -6.21 -4.66 -7.49
CA ASP A 91 -5.65 -4.42 -6.16
C ASP A 91 -4.19 -3.96 -6.26
N LEU A 92 -3.83 -3.01 -5.40
CA LEU A 92 -2.51 -2.36 -5.36
C LEU A 92 -1.43 -3.25 -4.72
N GLU A 93 -1.55 -4.57 -4.87
CA GLU A 93 -0.60 -5.52 -4.28
C GLU A 93 0.73 -5.48 -5.05
N THR A 94 1.75 -4.88 -4.42
CA THR A 94 3.12 -4.85 -4.95
C THR A 94 4.01 -5.69 -4.06
N GLY A 95 4.59 -6.76 -4.63
CA GLY A 95 5.52 -7.64 -3.92
C GLY A 95 6.75 -7.94 -4.77
N PHE A 96 7.94 -7.68 -4.22
CA PHE A 96 9.22 -7.95 -4.89
C PHE A 96 10.10 -8.84 -4.02
N LEU A 97 10.64 -9.90 -4.63
CA LEU A 97 11.64 -10.76 -4.01
C LEU A 97 13.00 -10.50 -4.64
N LEU A 98 13.91 -9.90 -3.87
CA LEU A 98 15.29 -9.71 -4.27
C LEU A 98 16.14 -10.87 -3.74
N TYR A 99 16.69 -11.68 -4.65
CA TYR A 99 17.58 -12.79 -4.31
C TYR A 99 18.97 -12.61 -4.95
N GLY A 100 20.00 -13.21 -4.34
CA GLY A 100 21.38 -13.17 -4.85
C GLY A 100 22.42 -13.24 -3.73
N PRO A 101 23.72 -13.36 -4.06
CA PRO A 101 24.80 -13.45 -3.08
C PRO A 101 24.88 -12.22 -2.16
N PRO A 102 25.44 -12.33 -0.95
CA PRO A 102 25.60 -11.19 -0.06
C PRO A 102 26.49 -10.13 -0.72
N GLY A 103 26.20 -8.84 -0.49
CA GLY A 103 26.98 -7.74 -1.08
C GLY A 103 26.45 -7.17 -2.40
N CYS A 104 25.46 -7.79 -3.06
CA CYS A 104 24.88 -7.27 -4.33
C CYS A 104 23.90 -6.10 -4.15
N GLY A 105 23.96 -5.34 -3.04
CA GLY A 105 23.15 -4.13 -2.88
C GLY A 105 21.63 -4.31 -2.76
N LYS A 106 21.10 -5.53 -2.57
CA LYS A 106 19.63 -5.78 -2.44
C LYS A 106 18.93 -4.86 -1.43
N THR A 107 19.49 -4.74 -0.22
CA THR A 107 18.97 -3.85 0.82
C THR A 107 19.17 -2.37 0.48
N LEU A 108 20.21 -2.04 -0.30
CA LEU A 108 20.50 -0.68 -0.74
C LEU A 108 19.47 -0.22 -1.79
N ILE A 109 19.14 -1.10 -2.74
CA ILE A 109 18.05 -0.90 -3.70
C ILE A 109 16.73 -0.66 -2.98
N ALA A 110 16.38 -1.51 -2.00
CA ALA A 110 15.14 -1.35 -1.24
C ALA A 110 15.05 0.02 -0.55
N LYS A 111 16.16 0.51 0.02
CA LYS A 111 16.24 1.86 0.60
C LYS A 111 16.10 2.96 -0.45
N ALA A 112 16.79 2.85 -1.59
CA ALA A 112 16.70 3.83 -2.67
C ALA A 112 15.26 3.96 -3.22
N VAL A 113 14.58 2.83 -3.43
CA VAL A 113 13.17 2.80 -3.86
C VAL A 113 12.26 3.47 -2.83
N SER A 114 12.44 3.16 -1.53
CA SER A 114 11.64 3.79 -0.47
C SER A 114 11.82 5.31 -0.43
N ASN A 115 13.04 5.80 -0.68
CA ASN A 115 13.32 7.23 -0.76
C ASN A 115 12.62 7.88 -1.97
N GLU A 116 12.72 7.29 -3.17
CA GLU A 116 12.06 7.82 -4.38
C GLU A 116 10.52 7.82 -4.28
N ALA A 117 9.97 6.81 -3.58
CA ALA A 117 8.55 6.72 -3.26
C ALA A 117 8.10 7.67 -2.14
N GLY A 118 9.03 8.19 -1.33
CA GLY A 118 8.72 8.96 -0.13
C GLY A 118 8.01 8.13 0.96
N ALA A 119 8.27 6.82 0.99
CA ALA A 119 7.63 5.87 1.89
C ALA A 119 8.54 5.53 3.08
N ASN A 120 7.93 5.17 4.21
CA ASN A 120 8.68 4.72 5.38
C ASN A 120 9.35 3.36 5.09
N PHE A 121 10.63 3.25 5.40
CA PHE A 121 11.39 2.02 5.23
C PHE A 121 11.48 1.26 6.55
N THR A 122 10.90 0.05 6.60
CA THR A 122 10.97 -0.81 7.79
C THR A 122 11.79 -2.06 7.47
N HIS A 123 12.94 -2.21 8.13
CA HIS A 123 13.78 -3.39 7.98
C HIS A 123 13.53 -4.36 9.13
N ILE A 124 12.76 -5.41 8.86
CA ILE A 124 12.41 -6.45 9.83
C ILE A 124 13.28 -7.68 9.57
N LYS A 125 13.99 -8.17 10.60
CA LYS A 125 14.61 -9.50 10.52
C LYS A 125 13.54 -10.56 10.75
N PHE A 126 13.53 -11.61 9.93
CA PHE A 126 12.56 -12.71 10.07
C PHE A 126 12.51 -13.29 11.50
N LEU A 127 13.66 -13.44 12.14
CA LEU A 127 13.72 -13.92 13.51
C LEU A 127 13.01 -12.99 14.52
N GLN A 128 13.06 -11.66 14.30
CA GLN A 128 12.37 -10.71 15.18
C GLN A 128 10.86 -10.87 15.12
N ILE A 129 10.28 -10.97 13.91
CA ILE A 129 8.83 -11.14 13.76
C ILE A 129 8.38 -12.50 14.29
N PHE A 130 9.18 -13.55 14.07
CA PHE A 130 8.92 -14.90 14.57
C PHE A 130 8.84 -14.91 16.09
N THR A 131 9.81 -14.31 16.77
CA THR A 131 9.83 -14.22 18.24
C THR A 131 8.67 -13.38 18.78
N LEU A 132 8.34 -12.25 18.15
CA LEU A 132 7.27 -11.35 18.58
C LEU A 132 5.86 -11.96 18.42
N LEU A 133 5.64 -12.81 17.42
CA LEU A 133 4.32 -13.42 17.19
C LEU A 133 4.14 -14.74 17.94
N ILE A 134 5.18 -15.58 18.01
CA ILE A 134 5.03 -16.95 18.52
C ILE A 134 5.14 -17.02 20.03
N LEU A 135 5.98 -16.21 20.68
CA LEU A 135 6.07 -16.24 22.14
C LEU A 135 4.79 -15.81 22.86
N PRO A 136 4.10 -14.71 22.50
CA PRO A 136 2.84 -14.38 23.15
C PRO A 136 1.74 -15.40 22.82
N PHE A 137 1.74 -15.96 21.60
CA PHE A 137 0.80 -17.03 21.25
C PHE A 137 1.03 -18.29 22.08
N LEU A 138 2.29 -18.72 22.24
CA LEU A 138 2.65 -19.88 23.05
C LEU A 138 2.38 -19.62 24.54
N MET A 139 2.67 -18.41 25.03
CA MET A 139 2.36 -18.02 26.41
C MET A 139 0.86 -18.03 26.68
N PHE A 140 0.04 -17.56 25.73
CA PHE A 140 -1.42 -17.64 25.81
C PHE A 140 -1.91 -19.09 25.82
N CYS A 141 -1.35 -19.95 24.97
CA CYS A 141 -1.67 -21.37 24.97
C CYS A 141 -1.26 -22.11 26.26
N THR A 142 -0.18 -21.70 26.94
CA THR A 142 0.24 -22.32 28.21
C THR A 142 -0.51 -21.81 29.44
N ASN A 143 -1.30 -20.73 29.32
CA ASN A 143 -2.08 -20.18 30.43
C ASN A 143 -3.50 -20.73 30.51
N GLU A 144 -3.93 -21.47 29.48
CA GLU A 144 -5.24 -22.13 29.39
C GLU A 144 -5.09 -23.66 29.54
N ALA A 145 -4.34 -24.09 30.57
CA ALA A 145 -4.19 -25.49 30.98
C ALA A 145 -4.01 -25.60 32.51
#